data_AF-A0AAW0L4W0-F1
#
_entry.id   AF-A0AAW0L4W0-F1
#
_cell.length_a   1.000
_cell.length_b   1.000
_cell.length_c   1.000
_cell.angle_alpha   90.00
_cell.angle_beta   90.00
_cell.angle_gamma   90.00
#
_symmetry.space_group_name_H-M   'P 1'
#
loop_
_entity.id
_entity.type
_entity.pdbx_description
1 polymer ?
#
loop_
_entity_poly.entity_id
_entity_poly.type
_entity_poly.pdbx_seq_one_letter_code
_entity_poly.pdbx_strand_id
1 'polypeptide(L)'
;MQVSWPTLACPSSSGSSFWSHEWEKHGTCSESILNQHGYFQAALNHKDKVDLLQILESAVSWPTLACPSSSGSSFWSHEWKKHGTCSESILNQHGYFQAALNHKDKVDLLQILESAGSEGGM
;
A
#
# COMPACT_ATOMS: atom_id res chain seq x y z
N MET A 1 -0.56 -4.72 -24.86
CA MET A 1 -0.62 -5.22 -23.47
C MET A 1 0.44 -4.47 -22.69
N GLN A 2 0.02 -3.49 -21.89
CA GLN A 2 0.95 -2.68 -21.10
C GLN A 2 1.36 -3.49 -19.87
N VAL A 3 2.65 -3.87 -19.82
CA VAL A 3 3.28 -4.71 -18.78
C VAL A 3 4.09 -3.86 -17.81
N SER A 4 3.52 -2.75 -17.33
CA SER A 4 4.16 -1.92 -16.33
C SER A 4 3.21 -1.66 -15.19
N TRP A 5 3.57 -2.15 -14.01
CA TRP A 5 2.89 -1.79 -12.77
C TRP A 5 2.95 -0.25 -12.60
N PRO A 6 1.80 0.42 -12.40
CA PRO A 6 1.77 1.86 -12.19
C PRO A 6 2.53 2.22 -10.91
N THR A 7 3.21 3.36 -10.89
CA THR A 7 3.79 3.89 -9.65
C THR A 7 2.82 4.87 -9.01
N LEU A 8 2.57 4.72 -7.71
CA LEU A 8 1.81 5.69 -6.91
C LEU A 8 2.74 6.75 -6.27
N ALA A 9 4.03 6.72 -6.58
CA ALA A 9 5.01 7.64 -6.01
C ALA A 9 4.89 9.04 -6.63
N CYS A 10 5.02 10.07 -5.79
CA CYS A 10 5.08 11.48 -6.19
C CYS A 10 6.46 12.07 -5.86
N PRO A 11 7.15 12.74 -6.81
CA PRO A 11 6.76 12.93 -8.22
C PRO A 11 6.81 11.61 -9.01
N SER A 12 6.01 11.52 -10.06
CA SER A 12 5.96 10.34 -10.93
C SER A 12 7.35 10.01 -11.45
N SER A 13 7.79 8.76 -11.25
CA SER A 13 9.11 8.26 -11.65
C SER A 13 8.96 6.99 -12.47
N SER A 14 10.06 6.49 -13.02
CA SER A 14 10.04 5.16 -13.63
C SER A 14 9.69 4.12 -12.57
N GLY A 15 8.67 3.30 -12.83
CA GLY A 15 8.22 2.27 -11.88
C GLY A 15 9.33 1.30 -11.45
N SER A 16 10.41 1.16 -12.24
CA SER A 16 11.50 0.23 -11.93
C SER A 16 12.21 0.52 -10.61
N SER A 17 12.52 1.78 -10.28
CA SER A 17 13.17 2.10 -9.00
C SER A 17 12.24 1.84 -7.81
N PHE A 18 10.96 2.16 -7.98
CA PHE A 18 9.93 1.91 -6.98
C PHE A 18 9.77 0.40 -6.76
N TRP A 19 9.51 -0.37 -7.80
CA TRP A 19 9.27 -1.82 -7.68
C TRP A 19 10.51 -2.62 -7.25
N SER A 20 11.72 -2.15 -7.58
CA SER A 20 12.96 -2.69 -6.99
C SER A 20 13.02 -2.45 -5.48
N HIS A 21 12.67 -1.25 -5.02
CA HIS A 21 12.58 -0.95 -3.59
C HIS A 21 11.51 -1.80 -2.89
N GLU A 22 10.32 -1.91 -3.49
CA GLU A 22 9.22 -2.72 -2.96
C GLU A 22 9.61 -4.21 -2.87
N TRP A 23 10.32 -4.73 -3.87
CA TRP A 23 10.87 -6.08 -3.82
C TRP A 23 11.84 -6.24 -2.65
N GLU A 24 12.84 -5.36 -2.52
CA GLU A 24 13.84 -5.49 -1.45
C GLU A 24 13.22 -5.38 -0.05
N LYS A 25 12.24 -4.49 0.13
CA LYS A 25 11.60 -4.24 1.43
C LYS A 25 10.53 -5.25 1.80
N HIS A 26 9.75 -5.72 0.83
CA HIS A 26 8.54 -6.49 1.09
C HIS A 26 8.56 -7.87 0.43
N GLY A 27 9.10 -7.98 -0.78
CA GLY A 27 9.08 -9.22 -1.55
C GLY A 27 10.14 -10.26 -1.14
N THR A 28 11.34 -9.84 -0.74
CA THR A 28 12.46 -10.73 -0.33
C THR A 28 12.09 -11.70 0.78
N CYS A 29 11.08 -11.37 1.58
CA CYS A 29 10.59 -12.24 2.64
C CYS A 29 9.85 -13.49 2.13
N SER A 30 9.46 -13.48 0.86
CA SER A 30 8.94 -14.65 0.16
C SER A 30 10.00 -15.41 -0.64
N GLU A 31 11.25 -14.94 -0.73
CA GLU A 31 12.26 -15.45 -1.67
C GLU A 31 12.56 -16.95 -1.53
N SER A 32 12.39 -17.49 -0.32
CA SER A 32 12.52 -18.93 -0.05
C SER A 32 11.41 -19.81 -0.67
N ILE A 33 10.31 -19.20 -1.12
CA ILE A 33 9.11 -19.85 -1.66
C ILE A 33 8.77 -19.31 -3.06
N LEU A 34 8.82 -18.00 -3.23
CA LEU A 34 8.53 -17.26 -4.46
C LEU A 34 9.71 -16.36 -4.78
N ASN A 35 10.37 -16.60 -5.91
CA ASN A 35 11.32 -15.63 -6.46
C ASN A 35 10.61 -14.32 -6.84
N GLN A 36 11.38 -13.28 -7.17
CA GLN A 36 10.86 -11.96 -7.53
C GLN A 36 9.71 -12.01 -8.54
N HIS A 37 9.88 -12.77 -9.62
CA HIS A 37 8.84 -12.93 -10.64
C HIS A 37 7.59 -13.61 -10.08
N GLY A 38 7.75 -14.68 -9.31
CA GLY A 38 6.66 -15.41 -8.67
C GLY A 38 5.85 -14.54 -7.69
N TYR A 39 6.52 -13.71 -6.90
CA TYR A 39 5.88 -12.77 -5.97
C TYR A 39 4.99 -11.78 -6.69
N PHE A 40 5.53 -11.08 -7.70
CA PHE A 40 4.75 -10.10 -8.45
C PHE A 40 3.65 -10.75 -9.30
N GLN A 41 3.90 -11.92 -9.88
CA GLN A 41 2.87 -12.66 -10.62
C GLN A 41 1.74 -13.13 -9.70
N ALA A 42 2.06 -13.59 -8.49
CA ALA A 42 1.04 -13.95 -7.50
C ALA A 42 0.21 -12.72 -7.12
N ALA A 43 0.84 -11.57 -6.86
CA ALA A 43 0.15 -10.32 -6.57
C ALA A 43 -0.81 -9.91 -7.70
N LEU A 44 -0.38 -9.99 -8.97
CA LEU A 44 -1.26 -9.72 -10.12
C LEU A 44 -2.42 -10.71 -10.22
N ASN A 45 -2.15 -12.01 -10.03
CA ASN A 45 -3.18 -13.06 -10.11
C ASN A 45 -4.23 -12.95 -8.99
N HIS A 46 -3.87 -12.32 -7.88
CA HIS A 46 -4.74 -12.10 -6.73
C HIS A 46 -5.41 -10.72 -6.75
N LYS A 47 -4.85 -9.73 -7.46
CA LYS A 47 -5.41 -8.38 -7.57
C LYS A 47 -6.90 -8.38 -7.90
N ASP A 48 -7.32 -9.19 -8.87
CA ASP A 48 -8.72 -9.24 -9.32
C ASP A 48 -9.58 -10.26 -8.55
N LYS A 49 -8.98 -10.98 -7.60
CA LYS A 49 -9.64 -12.02 -6.79
C LYS A 49 -9.81 -11.62 -5.33
N VAL A 50 -9.21 -10.51 -4.94
CA VAL A 50 -9.13 -10.06 -3.55
C VAL A 50 -9.69 -8.65 -3.48
N ASP A 51 -10.80 -8.51 -2.75
CA ASP A 51 -11.29 -7.20 -2.34
C ASP A 51 -10.40 -6.71 -1.18
N LEU A 52 -9.32 -6.03 -1.55
CA LEU A 52 -8.36 -5.45 -0.61
C LEU A 52 -9.03 -4.47 0.35
N LEU A 53 -10.08 -3.76 -0.08
CA LEU A 53 -10.83 -2.85 0.78
C LEU A 53 -11.57 -3.62 1.87
N GLN A 54 -12.30 -4.66 1.50
CA GLN A 54 -13.02 -5.52 2.43
C GLN A 54 -12.08 -6.18 3.46
N ILE A 55 -10.89 -6.61 3.03
CA ILE A 55 -9.88 -7.17 3.95
C ILE A 55 -9.36 -6.11 4.92
N LEU A 56 -9.06 -4.91 4.43
CA LEU A 56 -8.57 -3.82 5.28
C LEU A 56 -9.66 -3.28 6.22
N GLU A 57 -10.93 -3.34 5.85
CA GLU A 57 -12.09 -2.93 6.66
C GLU A 57 -12.43 -3.94 7.75
N SER A 58 -12.30 -5.24 7.45
CA SER A 58 -12.56 -6.31 8.42
C SER A 58 -11.41 -6.54 9.41
N ALA A 59 -10.26 -5.88 9.21
CA ALA A 59 -9.11 -5.99 10.10
C ALA A 59 -9.31 -5.19 11.40
N VAL A 60 -9.29 -5.88 12.54
CA VAL A 60 -9.43 -5.30 13.90
C VAL A 60 -8.29 -4.32 14.25
N SER A 61 -7.16 -4.44 13.58
CA SER A 61 -6.04 -3.49 13.60
C SER A 61 -5.56 -3.28 12.16
N TRP A 62 -5.13 -2.08 11.80
CA TRP A 62 -4.48 -1.85 10.51
C TRP A 62 -3.16 -2.63 10.46
N PRO A 63 -3.10 -3.77 9.77
CA PRO A 63 -1.93 -4.62 9.81
C PRO A 63 -0.86 -4.01 8.91
N THR A 64 0.39 -4.28 9.24
CA THR A 64 1.49 -4.01 8.30
C THR A 64 1.70 -5.22 7.43
N LEU A 65 1.85 -5.02 6.12
CA LEU A 65 2.30 -6.07 5.19
C LEU A 65 3.82 -6.29 5.24
N ALA A 66 4.53 -5.57 6.12
CA ALA A 66 5.96 -5.72 6.34
C ALA A 66 6.30 -7.06 7.00
N CYS A 67 7.48 -7.57 6.67
CA CYS A 67 8.02 -8.79 7.24
C CYS A 67 9.26 -8.52 8.11
N PRO A 68 9.46 -9.28 9.22
CA PRO A 68 8.56 -10.29 9.75
C PRO A 68 7.22 -9.69 10.18
N SER A 69 6.14 -10.49 10.13
CA SER A 69 4.80 -10.01 10.49
C SER A 69 4.81 -9.40 11.88
N SER A 70 4.18 -8.23 12.01
CA SER A 70 4.16 -7.46 13.25
C SER A 70 2.76 -6.98 13.59
N SER A 71 2.55 -6.59 14.84
CA SER A 71 1.30 -5.94 15.29
C SER A 71 1.07 -4.56 14.65
N GLY A 72 2.00 -4.07 13.84
CA GLY A 72 1.97 -2.76 13.19
C GLY A 72 2.33 -1.58 14.09
N SER A 73 2.46 -1.78 15.41
CA SER A 73 2.67 -0.69 16.37
C SER A 73 3.94 0.13 16.10
N SER A 74 5.04 -0.52 15.70
CA SER A 74 6.30 0.16 15.33
C SER A 74 6.13 1.00 14.06
N PHE A 75 5.44 0.45 13.06
CA PHE A 75 5.16 1.13 11.80
C PHE A 75 4.28 2.36 12.04
N TRP A 76 3.15 2.22 12.74
CA TRP A 76 2.29 3.36 13.02
C TRP A 76 2.96 4.40 13.93
N SER A 77 3.86 3.99 14.83
CA SER A 77 4.71 4.93 15.57
C SER A 77 5.67 5.71 14.65
N HIS A 78 6.25 5.04 13.63
CA HIS A 78 7.06 5.69 12.61
C HIS A 78 6.25 6.70 11.79
N GLU A 79 5.07 6.29 11.29
CA GLU A 79 4.17 7.15 10.51
C GLU A 79 3.76 8.40 11.29
N TRP A 80 3.43 8.26 12.58
CA TRP A 80 3.18 9.42 13.43
C TRP A 80 4.39 10.34 13.53
N LYS A 81 5.56 9.80 13.89
CA LYS A 81 6.78 10.62 14.10
C LYS A 81 7.24 11.34 12.85
N LYS A 82 7.13 10.70 11.69
CA LYS A 82 7.64 11.20 10.41
C LYS A 82 6.64 12.09 9.67
N HIS A 83 5.35 11.79 9.76
CA HIS A 83 4.31 12.45 8.98
C HIS A 83 3.25 13.13 9.86
N GLY A 84 2.79 12.45 10.91
CA GLY A 84 1.72 12.98 11.78
C GLY A 84 2.11 14.23 12.58
N THR A 85 3.34 14.29 13.10
CA THR A 85 3.86 15.45 13.86
C THR A 85 3.86 16.75 13.06
N CYS A 86 3.94 16.69 11.72
CA CYS A 86 3.80 17.87 10.86
C CYS A 86 2.43 18.53 10.95
N SER A 87 1.42 17.80 11.43
CA SER A 87 0.05 18.29 11.63
C SER A 87 -0.29 18.57 13.09
N GLU A 88 0.67 18.44 14.03
CA GLU A 88 0.40 18.46 15.48
C GLU A 88 -0.20 19.77 15.99
N SER A 89 0.03 20.88 15.27
CA SER A 89 -0.58 22.18 15.56
C SER A 89 -2.10 22.23 15.31
N ILE A 90 -2.65 21.25 14.58
CA ILE A 90 -4.06 21.18 14.17
C ILE A 90 -4.68 19.84 14.62
N LEU A 91 -3.97 18.73 14.44
CA LEU A 91 -4.39 17.37 14.73
C LEU A 91 -3.43 16.75 15.74
N ASN A 92 -3.92 16.45 16.94
CA ASN A 92 -3.21 15.56 17.83
C ASN A 92 -3.12 14.13 17.24
N GLN A 93 -2.34 13.25 17.86
CA GLN A 93 -2.14 11.88 17.36
C GLN A 93 -3.44 11.14 17.06
N HIS A 94 -4.44 11.23 17.95
CA HIS A 94 -5.74 10.62 17.72
C HIS A 94 -6.45 11.23 16.50
N GLY A 95 -6.48 12.56 16.39
CA GLY A 95 -7.08 13.28 15.28
C GLY A 95 -6.45 12.93 13.93
N TYR A 96 -5.13 12.76 13.87
CA TYR A 96 -4.41 12.37 12.66
C TYR A 96 -4.86 10.98 12.16
N PHE A 97 -4.83 9.97 13.03
CA PHE A 97 -5.25 8.62 12.65
C PHE A 97 -6.76 8.53 12.38
N GLN A 98 -7.59 9.25 13.13
CA GLN A 98 -9.02 9.32 12.86
C GLN A 98 -9.33 9.98 11.52
N ALA A 99 -8.59 11.02 11.13
CA ALA A 99 -8.74 11.64 9.81
C ALA A 99 -8.37 10.67 8.69
N ALA A 100 -7.29 9.90 8.85
CA ALA A 100 -6.91 8.85 7.90
C ALA A 100 -7.99 7.77 7.77
N LEU A 101 -8.58 7.31 8.88
CA LEU A 101 -9.70 6.36 8.89
C LEU A 101 -10.93 6.94 8.17
N ASN A 102 -11.33 8.16 8.53
CA ASN A 102 -12.47 8.84 7.91
C ASN A 102 -12.28 9.12 6.42
N HIS A 103 -11.04 9.18 5.93
CA HIS A 103 -10.74 9.30 4.51
C HIS A 103 -10.72 7.97 3.80
N LYS A 104 -10.22 6.90 4.43
CA LYS A 104 -10.34 5.55 3.91
C LYS A 104 -11.79 5.21 3.57
N ASP A 105 -12.72 5.50 4.49
CA ASP A 105 -14.15 5.19 4.30
C ASP A 105 -14.84 6.06 3.23
N LYS A 106 -14.17 7.12 2.75
CA LYS A 106 -14.67 8.05 1.72
C LYS A 106 -14.00 7.84 0.35
N VAL A 107 -12.97 7.01 0.28
CA VAL A 107 -12.16 6.81 -0.91
C VAL A 107 -12.34 5.37 -1.37
N ASP A 108 -13.07 5.18 -2.45
CA ASP A 108 -13.14 3.90 -3.14
C ASP A 108 -11.82 3.68 -3.90
N LEU A 109 -10.82 3.14 -3.18
CA LEU A 109 -9.52 2.84 -3.78
C LEU A 109 -9.64 1.85 -4.93
N LEU A 110 -10.62 0.93 -4.92
CA LEU A 110 -10.82 0.00 -6.03
C LEU A 110 -11.24 0.77 -7.28
N GLN A 111 -12.24 1.63 -7.16
CA GLN A 111 -12.69 2.47 -8.28
C GLN A 111 -11.56 3.36 -8.83
N ILE A 112 -10.71 3.92 -7.95
CA ILE A 112 -9.56 4.74 -8.37
C ILE A 112 -8.52 3.87 -9.10
N LEU A 113 -8.21 2.68 -8.60
CA LEU A 113 -7.24 1.77 -9.22
C LEU A 113 -7.74 1.18 -10.54
N GLU A 114 -9.04 0.92 -10.66
CA GLU A 114 -9.71 0.50 -11.90
C GLU A 114 -9.71 1.61 -12.95
N SER A 115 -10.01 2.84 -12.53
CA SER A 115 -9.97 4.02 -13.41
C SER A 115 -8.55 4.28 -13.92
N ALA A 116 -7.56 4.22 -13.03
CA ALA A 116 -6.15 4.37 -13.39
C ALA A 116 -5.63 3.23 -14.29
N GLY A 117 -6.22 2.03 -14.21
CA GLY A 117 -5.91 0.91 -15.10
C GLY A 117 -6.57 1.02 -16.48
N SER A 118 -7.59 1.87 -16.63
CA SER A 118 -8.39 2.00 -17.85
C SER A 118 -7.95 3.15 -18.76
N GLU A 119 -7.18 4.13 -18.26
CA GLU A 119 -6.69 5.28 -19.05
C GLU A 119 -5.38 5.03 -19.84
N GLY A 120 -4.93 3.77 -19.96
CA GLY A 120 -3.77 3.38 -20.76
C GLY A 120 -4.07 2.91 -22.20
N GLY A 121 -5.32 3.06 -22.65
CA GLY A 121 -5.79 2.54 -23.92
C GLY A 121 -6.28 3.61 -24.89
N MET A 122 -5.36 4.42 -25.43
CA MET A 122 -5.43 5.06 -26.75
C MET A 122 -4.02 5.41 -27.25
#